data_AF-A0A942PYL2-F1
#
_entry.id   AF-A0A942PYL2-F1
#
_cell.length_a   1.000
_cell.length_b   1.000
_cell.length_c   1.000
_cell.angle_alpha   90.00
_cell.angle_beta   90.00
_cell.angle_gamma   90.00
#
_symmetry.space_group_name_H-M   'P 1'
#
loop_
_entity.id
_entity.type
_entity.pdbx_description
1 polymer ?
#
loop_
_entity_poly.entity_id
_entity_poly.type
_entity_poly.pdbx_seq_one_letter_code
_entity_poly.pdbx_strand_id
1 'polypeptide(L)'
;MISWDVKLRPYADHLEINLIVRNTSDQPIQLEFPTSKFYDFSIMDDKKEVYRFSKGRYFLQAFQYINLGSGEEKKWTMNWDYKNKGERVAAGNYTLIATLLPSKIDNMQGKNQLVAKQAFTIPAIHDIQIEGSTGNYTITGIVEQPLNERFYYTVDDGHRLIVAKRIMPISKDSNSFELSLQLPLEIMSQNESLIFSIYTEKDEPAFIERLKK
;
A
#
# COMPACT_ATOMS: atom_id res chain seq x y z
N MET A 1 4.68 26.13 8.97
CA MET A 1 3.32 26.49 8.50
C MET A 1 2.55 25.25 8.08
N ILE A 2 3.04 24.38 7.20
CA ILE A 2 2.59 22.97 7.15
C ILE A 2 3.73 22.07 6.72
N SER A 3 3.63 20.77 7.01
CA SER A 3 4.36 19.73 6.28
C SER A 3 3.41 18.98 5.36
N TRP A 4 3.95 18.47 4.26
CA TRP A 4 3.26 17.61 3.31
C TRP A 4 4.12 16.38 3.07
N ASP A 5 3.59 15.23 3.46
CA ASP A 5 4.33 13.98 3.52
C ASP A 5 3.51 12.87 2.84
N VAL A 6 4.23 11.90 2.28
CA VAL A 6 3.65 10.64 1.83
C VAL A 6 4.31 9.49 2.56
N LYS A 7 3.52 8.47 2.89
CA LYS A 7 4.01 7.19 3.40
C LYS A 7 3.43 6.07 2.56
N LEU A 8 4.30 5.31 1.92
CA LEU A 8 3.95 4.20 1.05
C LEU A 8 4.22 2.86 1.74
N ARG A 9 3.30 1.91 1.57
CA ARG A 9 3.49 0.51 1.96
C ARG A 9 3.05 -0.40 0.81
N PRO A 10 4.00 -0.99 0.06
CA PRO A 10 3.67 -1.95 -0.98
C PRO A 10 3.25 -3.29 -0.37
N TYR A 11 2.12 -3.82 -0.83
CA TYR A 11 1.71 -5.21 -0.69
C TYR A 11 1.65 -5.86 -2.08
N ALA A 12 1.44 -7.17 -2.15
CA ALA A 12 1.42 -7.94 -3.39
C ALA A 12 0.30 -7.47 -4.35
N ASP A 13 -0.87 -7.16 -3.80
CA ASP A 13 -2.09 -6.83 -4.51
C ASP A 13 -2.36 -5.32 -4.61
N HIS A 14 -1.84 -4.52 -3.68
CA HIS A 14 -2.00 -3.07 -3.71
C HIS A 14 -0.85 -2.29 -3.06
N LEU A 15 -0.73 -1.01 -3.41
CA LEU A 15 0.05 -0.01 -2.70
C LEU A 15 -0.86 0.76 -1.75
N GLU A 16 -0.62 0.66 -0.44
CA GLU A 16 -1.23 1.58 0.53
C GLU A 16 -0.48 2.92 0.48
N ILE A 17 -1.22 3.98 0.17
CA ILE A 17 -0.74 5.36 0.04
C ILE A 17 -1.37 6.17 1.17
N ASN A 18 -0.54 6.69 2.05
CA ASN A 18 -0.96 7.62 3.09
C ASN A 18 -0.42 9.02 2.77
N LEU A 19 -1.31 9.92 2.40
CA LEU A 19 -1.01 11.33 2.19
C LEU A 19 -1.31 12.12 3.46
N ILE A 20 -0.36 12.92 3.94
CA ILE A 20 -0.42 13.53 5.27
C ILE A 20 -0.06 15.01 5.15
N VAL A 21 -1.02 15.88 5.47
CA VAL A 21 -0.75 17.30 5.73
C VAL A 21 -0.80 17.54 7.23
N ARG A 22 0.21 18.22 7.77
CA ARG A 22 0.30 18.53 9.20
C ARG A 22 0.55 20.01 9.43
N ASN A 23 -0.15 20.58 10.40
CA ASN A 23 0.18 21.90 10.91
C ASN A 23 1.46 21.84 11.75
N THR A 24 2.49 22.55 11.31
CA THR A 24 3.80 22.61 11.98
C THR A 24 4.01 23.89 12.77
N SER A 25 2.98 24.74 12.87
CA SER A 25 2.99 25.95 13.67
C SER A 25 2.31 25.72 15.02
N ASP A 26 2.44 26.71 15.91
CA ASP A 26 1.82 26.77 17.22
C ASP A 26 0.39 27.34 17.20
N GLN A 27 -0.05 27.86 16.05
CA GLN A 27 -1.38 28.46 15.84
C GLN A 27 -2.24 27.59 14.93
N PRO A 28 -3.59 27.64 15.02
CA PRO A 28 -4.45 26.97 14.07
C PRO A 28 -4.27 27.55 12.66
N ILE A 29 -4.39 26.70 11.65
CA ILE A 29 -4.30 27.07 10.25
C ILE A 29 -5.53 26.63 9.47
N GLN A 30 -5.86 27.36 8.40
CA GLN A 30 -6.90 27.02 7.45
C GLN A 30 -6.33 26.85 6.05
N LEU A 31 -6.61 25.70 5.43
CA LEU A 31 -6.34 25.40 4.03
C LEU A 31 -7.62 25.59 3.22
N GLU A 32 -7.59 26.47 2.24
CA GLU A 32 -8.69 26.67 1.27
C GLU A 32 -8.36 25.91 -0.02
N PHE A 33 -9.34 25.21 -0.60
CA PHE A 33 -9.23 24.53 -1.88
C PHE A 33 -10.35 24.97 -2.81
N PRO A 34 -10.10 25.19 -4.11
CA PRO A 34 -11.12 25.66 -5.05
C PRO A 34 -12.15 24.57 -5.44
N THR A 35 -11.80 23.30 -5.23
CA THR A 35 -12.63 22.13 -5.57
C THR A 35 -12.45 21.04 -4.52
N SER A 36 -13.19 19.94 -4.64
CA SER A 36 -12.93 18.73 -3.83
C SER A 36 -11.65 17.98 -4.20
N LYS A 37 -10.83 18.49 -5.14
CA LYS A 37 -9.51 17.95 -5.47
C LYS A 37 -8.46 18.51 -4.50
N PHE A 38 -8.39 17.94 -3.29
CA PHE A 38 -7.43 18.36 -2.26
C PHE A 38 -5.97 18.12 -2.65
N TYR A 39 -5.73 17.07 -3.41
CA TYR A 39 -4.41 16.64 -3.85
C TYR A 39 -4.48 15.98 -5.24
N ASP A 40 -3.32 15.75 -5.83
CA ASP A 40 -3.13 14.85 -6.96
C ASP A 40 -1.84 14.06 -6.75
N PHE A 41 -1.70 12.93 -7.40
CA PHE A 41 -0.40 12.28 -7.51
C PHE A 41 -0.25 11.52 -8.81
N SER A 42 1.01 11.36 -9.21
CA SER A 42 1.42 10.50 -10.31
C SER A 42 2.41 9.44 -9.83
N ILE A 43 2.41 8.32 -10.53
CA ILE A 43 3.38 7.25 -10.34
C ILE A 43 4.25 7.22 -11.59
N MET A 44 5.56 7.27 -11.36
CA MET A 44 6.58 7.41 -12.39
C MET A 44 7.44 6.15 -12.42
N ASP A 45 7.60 5.59 -13.62
CA ASP A 45 8.67 4.67 -13.99
C ASP A 45 9.79 5.51 -14.60
N ASP A 46 10.84 5.81 -13.81
CA ASP A 46 11.82 6.85 -14.11
C ASP A 46 11.16 8.19 -14.52
N LYS A 47 11.13 8.51 -15.82
CA LYS A 47 10.53 9.74 -16.36
C LYS A 47 9.13 9.54 -16.96
N LYS A 48 8.65 8.31 -17.04
CA LYS A 48 7.37 7.96 -17.67
C LYS A 48 6.26 7.89 -16.62
N GLU A 49 5.22 8.70 -16.80
CA GLU A 49 4.01 8.58 -15.99
C GLU A 49 3.23 7.31 -16.37
N VAL A 50 3.06 6.40 -15.40
CA VAL A 50 2.29 5.15 -15.59
C VAL A 50 0.89 5.24 -14.99
N TYR A 51 0.69 6.11 -14.01
CA TYR A 51 -0.60 6.33 -13.36
C TYR A 51 -0.74 7.78 -12.88
N ARG A 52 -1.96 8.31 -12.91
CA ARG A 52 -2.32 9.61 -12.33
C ARG A 52 -3.68 9.52 -11.65
N PHE A 53 -3.73 9.88 -10.38
CA PHE A 53 -4.93 9.79 -9.55
C PHE A 53 -6.12 10.53 -10.17
N SER A 54 -5.92 11.77 -10.63
CA SER A 54 -7.02 12.58 -11.16
C SER A 54 -7.57 12.11 -12.51
N LYS A 55 -6.90 11.19 -13.20
CA LYS A 55 -7.30 10.78 -14.55
C LYS A 55 -8.61 9.97 -14.48
N GLY A 56 -9.64 10.43 -15.18
CA GLY A 56 -10.96 9.79 -15.18
C GLY A 56 -11.79 10.03 -13.91
N ARG A 57 -11.35 10.91 -13.00
CA ARG A 57 -12.10 11.27 -11.79
C ARG A 57 -12.75 12.65 -11.94
N TYR A 58 -13.97 12.77 -11.42
CA TYR A 58 -14.68 14.05 -11.30
C TYR A 58 -14.53 14.61 -9.89
N PHE A 59 -14.47 15.94 -9.78
CA PHE A 59 -14.34 16.65 -8.52
C PHE A 59 -15.40 17.75 -8.43
N LEU A 60 -15.98 17.92 -7.25
CA LEU A 60 -16.99 18.95 -7.00
C LEU A 60 -16.39 20.34 -7.18
N GLN A 61 -17.09 21.19 -7.91
CA GLN A 61 -16.68 22.56 -8.21
C GLN A 61 -17.21 23.53 -7.13
N ALA A 62 -16.68 23.39 -5.91
CA ALA A 62 -17.03 24.26 -4.79
C ALA A 62 -15.84 24.39 -3.84
N PHE A 63 -15.66 25.59 -3.27
CA PHE A 63 -14.62 25.83 -2.28
C PHE A 63 -14.76 24.88 -1.08
N GLN A 64 -13.63 24.31 -0.67
CA GLN A 64 -13.51 23.43 0.49
C GLN A 64 -12.50 24.03 1.47
N TYR A 65 -12.70 23.74 2.75
CA TYR A 65 -11.84 24.24 3.82
C TYR A 65 -11.42 23.09 4.74
N ILE A 66 -10.14 23.07 5.11
CA ILE A 66 -9.60 22.17 6.12
C ILE A 66 -8.96 23.04 7.21
N ASN A 67 -9.50 22.99 8.41
CA ASN A 67 -8.91 23.64 9.58
C ASN A 67 -8.05 22.60 10.31
N LEU A 68 -6.82 22.98 10.68
CA LEU A 68 -5.91 22.16 11.45
C LEU A 68 -5.45 22.95 12.67
N GLY A 69 -5.72 22.44 13.87
CA GLY A 69 -5.13 22.95 15.10
C GLY A 69 -3.61 22.79 15.13
N SER A 70 -2.97 23.38 16.13
CA SER A 70 -1.52 23.24 16.35
C SER A 70 -1.13 21.76 16.45
N GLY A 71 -0.18 21.33 15.61
CA GLY A 71 0.26 19.93 15.53
C GLY A 71 -0.72 18.95 14.90
N GLU A 72 -1.94 19.37 14.54
CA GLU A 72 -2.96 18.49 13.95
C GLU A 72 -2.57 18.03 12.54
N GLU A 73 -2.95 16.81 12.18
CA GLU A 73 -2.77 16.26 10.84
C GLU A 73 -4.09 15.83 10.20
N LYS A 74 -4.20 16.04 8.89
CA LYS A 74 -5.18 15.36 8.04
C LYS A 74 -4.49 14.28 7.25
N LYS A 75 -5.02 13.07 7.35
CA LYS A 75 -4.56 11.88 6.63
C LYS A 75 -5.59 11.43 5.60
N TRP A 76 -5.13 11.13 4.40
CA TRP A 76 -5.90 10.42 3.38
C TRP A 76 -5.21 9.09 3.08
N THR A 77 -5.94 7.99 3.25
CA THR A 77 -5.46 6.62 2.99
C THR A 77 -6.15 6.08 1.76
N MET A 78 -5.37 5.48 0.86
CA MET A 78 -5.81 5.06 -0.46
C MET A 78 -5.06 3.81 -0.87
N ASN A 79 -5.73 2.91 -1.58
CA ASN A 79 -5.11 1.72 -2.16
C ASN A 79 -5.08 1.85 -3.68
N TRP A 80 -3.89 1.66 -4.29
CA TRP A 80 -3.74 1.49 -5.73
C TRP A 80 -3.39 0.04 -6.03
N ASP A 81 -4.21 -0.64 -6.81
CA ASP A 81 -4.12 -2.07 -7.16
C ASP A 81 -3.02 -2.40 -8.18
N TYR A 82 -2.06 -1.49 -8.36
CA TYR A 82 -1.02 -1.54 -9.39
C TYR A 82 -1.55 -1.60 -10.83
N LYS A 83 -2.83 -1.29 -11.09
CA LYS A 83 -3.38 -1.35 -12.44
C LYS A 83 -3.42 0.01 -13.11
N ASN A 84 -3.14 0.00 -14.41
CA ASN A 84 -3.39 1.11 -15.32
C ASN A 84 -4.24 0.60 -16.49
N LYS A 85 -5.43 1.18 -16.68
CA LYS A 85 -6.41 0.72 -17.67
C LYS A 85 -6.78 -0.78 -17.56
N GLY A 86 -6.75 -1.33 -16.34
CA GLY A 86 -7.09 -2.72 -16.06
C GLY A 86 -5.93 -3.70 -16.13
N GLU A 87 -4.77 -3.28 -16.65
CA GLU A 87 -3.56 -4.11 -16.74
C GLU A 87 -2.62 -3.79 -15.59
N ARG A 88 -2.03 -4.83 -14.99
CA ARG A 88 -1.02 -4.68 -13.94
C ARG A 88 0.24 -4.03 -14.51
N VAL A 89 0.74 -3.03 -13.80
CA VAL A 89 2.05 -2.42 -14.07
C VAL A 89 3.14 -3.36 -13.59
N ALA A 90 4.18 -3.55 -14.41
CA ALA A 90 5.27 -4.49 -14.13
C ALA A 90 5.93 -4.25 -12.77
N ALA A 91 6.39 -5.31 -12.13
CA ALA A 91 7.21 -5.21 -10.92
C ALA A 91 8.48 -4.38 -11.16
N GLY A 92 8.95 -3.70 -10.11
CA GLY A 92 10.14 -2.85 -10.20
C GLY A 92 10.06 -1.59 -9.36
N ASN A 93 11.02 -0.69 -9.59
CA ASN A 93 11.16 0.55 -8.82
C ASN A 93 10.38 1.69 -9.47
N TYR A 94 9.61 2.39 -8.65
CA TYR A 94 8.78 3.52 -9.06
C TYR A 94 8.93 4.68 -8.09
N THR A 95 8.51 5.87 -8.52
CA THR A 95 8.41 7.04 -7.65
C THR A 95 6.98 7.56 -7.67
N LEU A 96 6.38 7.71 -6.50
CA LEU A 96 5.14 8.46 -6.35
C LEU A 96 5.48 9.94 -6.10
N ILE A 97 4.84 10.82 -6.85
CA ILE A 97 4.95 12.28 -6.71
C ILE A 97 3.56 12.82 -6.39
N ALA A 98 3.37 13.31 -5.16
CA ALA A 98 2.10 13.84 -4.67
C ALA A 98 2.16 15.35 -4.46
N THR A 99 1.12 16.05 -4.88
CA THR A 99 0.98 17.50 -4.72
C THR A 99 -0.27 17.81 -3.91
N LEU A 100 -0.15 18.59 -2.84
CA LEU A 100 -1.29 19.21 -2.15
C LEU A 100 -1.71 20.48 -2.91
N LEU A 101 -3.01 20.71 -3.08
CA LEU A 101 -3.56 21.72 -3.98
C LEU A 101 -4.38 22.84 -3.28
N PRO A 102 -3.91 23.45 -2.17
CA PRO A 102 -4.63 24.57 -1.59
C PRO A 102 -4.51 25.81 -2.49
N SER A 103 -5.59 26.59 -2.63
CA SER A 103 -5.53 27.94 -3.20
C SER A 103 -4.97 28.95 -2.20
N LYS A 104 -5.19 28.74 -0.89
CA LYS A 104 -4.69 29.60 0.19
C LYS A 104 -4.35 28.81 1.45
N ILE A 105 -3.43 29.36 2.22
CA ILE A 105 -3.11 28.93 3.59
C ILE A 105 -3.17 30.18 4.47
N ASP A 106 -4.08 30.23 5.44
CA ASP A 106 -4.31 31.39 6.32
C ASP A 106 -4.44 32.72 5.56
N ASN A 107 -5.29 32.74 4.53
CA ASN A 107 -5.51 33.89 3.64
C ASN A 107 -4.28 34.37 2.84
N MET A 108 -3.11 33.76 3.02
CA MET A 108 -1.95 34.00 2.19
C MET A 108 -2.07 33.17 0.91
N GLN A 109 -2.03 33.86 -0.23
CA GLN A 109 -1.83 33.20 -1.52
C GLN A 109 -0.36 32.78 -1.59
N GLY A 110 -0.12 31.47 -1.64
CA GLY A 110 1.22 30.90 -1.70
C GLY A 110 1.37 29.98 -2.89
N LYS A 111 2.32 30.31 -3.80
CA LYS A 111 2.71 29.51 -4.97
C LYS A 111 3.62 28.31 -4.62
N ASN A 112 3.85 28.02 -3.34
CA ASN A 112 4.71 26.90 -2.96
C ASN A 112 4.01 25.60 -3.36
N GLN A 113 4.52 24.94 -4.39
CA GLN A 113 4.09 23.60 -4.74
C GLN A 113 4.47 22.68 -3.59
N LEU A 114 3.48 22.29 -2.80
CA LEU A 114 3.62 21.33 -1.72
C LEU A 114 3.73 19.95 -2.36
N VAL A 115 4.95 19.55 -2.69
CA VAL A 115 5.25 18.30 -3.38
C VAL A 115 5.99 17.36 -2.44
N ALA A 116 5.44 16.16 -2.27
CA ALA A 116 6.08 15.05 -1.60
C ALA A 116 6.45 13.99 -2.63
N LYS A 117 7.63 13.39 -2.48
CA LYS A 117 8.10 12.30 -3.33
C LYS A 117 8.55 11.14 -2.47
N GLN A 118 8.18 9.93 -2.85
CA GLN A 118 8.69 8.72 -2.21
C GLN A 118 8.87 7.62 -3.26
N ALA A 119 10.04 7.00 -3.24
CA ALA A 119 10.31 5.80 -4.01
C ALA A 119 9.67 4.58 -3.35
N PHE A 120 9.25 3.63 -4.18
CA PHE A 120 8.73 2.35 -3.72
C PHE A 120 8.97 1.28 -4.79
N THR A 121 8.76 0.02 -4.41
CA THR A 121 8.89 -1.12 -5.30
C THR A 121 7.53 -1.78 -5.46
N ILE A 122 7.07 -1.97 -6.69
CA ILE A 122 5.93 -2.85 -6.97
C ILE A 122 6.44 -4.29 -6.80
N PRO A 123 5.85 -5.09 -5.89
CA PRO A 123 6.33 -6.44 -5.65
C PRO A 123 6.16 -7.34 -6.87
N ALA A 124 7.15 -8.22 -7.08
CA ALA A 124 7.11 -9.26 -8.10
C ALA A 124 6.11 -10.36 -7.76
N ILE A 125 5.80 -10.57 -6.47
CA ILE A 125 4.78 -11.52 -6.06
C ILE A 125 3.39 -10.91 -6.16
N HIS A 126 2.46 -11.58 -6.83
CA HIS A 126 1.07 -11.13 -7.02
C HIS A 126 0.12 -12.30 -7.33
N ASP A 127 -1.16 -11.99 -7.54
CA ASP A 127 -2.24 -12.93 -7.82
C ASP A 127 -2.30 -14.10 -6.83
N ILE A 128 -2.10 -13.77 -5.56
CA ILE A 128 -2.12 -14.75 -4.47
C ILE A 128 -3.57 -15.16 -4.21
N GLN A 129 -3.79 -16.47 -4.13
CA GLN A 129 -5.09 -17.05 -3.79
C GLN A 129 -4.92 -18.05 -2.66
N ILE A 130 -5.85 -18.01 -1.70
CA ILE A 130 -5.92 -18.97 -0.61
C ILE A 130 -7.23 -19.73 -0.72
N GLU A 131 -7.10 -21.03 -0.94
CA GLU A 131 -8.21 -21.99 -0.91
C GLU A 131 -8.07 -22.94 0.27
N GLY A 132 -9.18 -23.58 0.63
CA GLY A 132 -9.27 -24.46 1.79
C GLY A 132 -9.71 -23.76 3.07
N SER A 133 -9.86 -24.57 4.11
CA SER A 133 -10.34 -24.17 5.43
C SER A 133 -9.91 -25.21 6.47
N THR A 134 -10.11 -24.90 7.75
CA THR A 134 -10.06 -25.90 8.82
C THR A 134 -8.73 -26.66 8.88
N GLY A 135 -7.63 -25.91 8.84
CA GLY A 135 -6.28 -26.46 8.94
C GLY A 135 -5.70 -27.02 7.65
N ASN A 136 -6.46 -27.11 6.55
CA ASN A 136 -5.94 -27.51 5.25
C ASN A 136 -6.09 -26.35 4.25
N TYR A 137 -4.97 -25.82 3.79
CA TYR A 137 -4.95 -24.69 2.86
C TYR A 137 -4.06 -24.98 1.66
N THR A 138 -4.48 -24.50 0.50
CA THR A 138 -3.65 -24.42 -0.70
C THR A 138 -3.49 -22.94 -1.04
N ILE A 139 -2.25 -22.47 -1.04
CA ILE A 139 -1.90 -21.09 -1.37
C ILE A 139 -1.17 -21.11 -2.71
N THR A 140 -1.71 -20.40 -3.68
CA THR A 140 -1.10 -20.24 -5.01
C THR A 140 -0.78 -18.78 -5.26
N GLY A 141 0.11 -18.53 -6.22
CA GLY A 141 0.40 -17.18 -6.71
C GLY A 141 1.49 -17.16 -7.76
N ILE A 142 1.76 -15.97 -8.28
CA ILE A 142 2.72 -15.71 -9.35
C ILE A 142 3.87 -14.87 -8.79
N VAL A 143 5.09 -15.10 -9.32
CA VAL A 143 6.28 -14.30 -9.03
C VAL A 143 6.90 -13.85 -10.37
N GLU A 144 6.75 -12.57 -10.70
CA GLU A 144 7.35 -11.98 -11.91
C GLU A 144 8.88 -12.10 -11.90
N GLN A 145 9.46 -12.59 -13.01
CA GLN A 145 10.91 -12.62 -13.26
C GLN A 145 11.37 -11.34 -13.95
N PRO A 146 12.68 -10.99 -13.94
CA PRO A 146 13.80 -11.73 -13.37
C PRO A 146 14.18 -11.19 -11.99
N LEU A 147 13.67 -11.80 -10.91
CA LEU A 147 14.09 -11.45 -9.56
C LEU A 147 14.70 -12.67 -8.87
N ASN A 148 15.96 -12.53 -8.45
CA ASN A 148 16.64 -13.45 -7.53
C ASN A 148 16.14 -13.29 -6.08
N GLU A 149 15.05 -12.56 -5.86
CA GLU A 149 14.50 -12.31 -4.53
C GLU A 149 13.85 -13.59 -3.98
N ARG A 150 14.12 -13.85 -2.69
CA ARG A 150 13.51 -14.96 -1.98
C ARG A 150 12.35 -14.44 -1.15
N PHE A 151 11.22 -15.13 -1.25
CA PHE A 151 10.08 -14.90 -0.38
C PHE A 151 10.03 -15.97 0.70
N TYR A 152 9.54 -15.57 1.87
CA TYR A 152 9.37 -16.42 3.02
C TYR A 152 7.94 -16.33 3.52
N TYR A 153 7.44 -17.38 4.16
CA TYR A 153 6.13 -17.34 4.80
C TYR A 153 6.18 -17.73 6.27
N THR A 154 5.21 -17.22 7.01
CA THR A 154 4.90 -17.63 8.39
C THR A 154 3.41 -17.87 8.54
N VAL A 155 3.06 -18.59 9.61
CA VAL A 155 1.68 -18.63 10.12
C VAL A 155 1.73 -18.33 11.60
N ASP A 156 0.89 -17.41 12.07
CA ASP A 156 0.73 -17.07 13.48
C ASP A 156 -0.74 -16.92 13.87
N ASP A 157 -1.01 -16.84 15.17
CA ASP A 157 -2.35 -16.61 15.73
C ASP A 157 -2.52 -15.22 16.38
N GLY A 158 -1.60 -14.29 16.09
CA GLY A 158 -1.48 -12.99 16.75
C GLY A 158 -0.71 -13.01 18.08
N HIS A 159 -0.46 -14.19 18.67
CA HIS A 159 0.29 -14.35 19.92
C HIS A 159 1.52 -15.26 19.79
N ARG A 160 1.47 -16.29 18.94
CA ARG A 160 2.48 -17.34 18.78
C ARG A 160 2.68 -17.66 17.30
N LEU A 161 3.93 -17.93 16.91
CA LEU A 161 4.25 -18.50 15.61
C LEU A 161 3.84 -19.98 15.59
N ILE A 162 2.92 -20.31 14.69
CA ILE A 162 2.46 -21.68 14.40
C ILE A 162 3.38 -22.34 13.38
N VAL A 163 3.74 -21.59 12.34
CA VAL A 163 4.75 -21.97 11.35
C VAL A 163 5.82 -20.87 11.35
N ALA A 164 7.03 -21.23 11.81
CA ALA A 164 8.19 -20.36 11.73
C ALA A 164 8.58 -20.08 10.28
N LYS A 165 9.35 -19.00 10.07
CA LYS A 165 9.78 -18.51 8.75
C LYS A 165 10.34 -19.64 7.88
N ARG A 166 9.67 -19.91 6.75
CA ARG A 166 10.06 -20.92 5.75
C ARG A 166 10.15 -20.28 4.36
N ILE A 167 11.00 -20.81 3.50
CA ILE A 167 11.14 -20.33 2.12
C ILE A 167 9.91 -20.72 1.28
N MET A 168 9.46 -19.82 0.42
CA MET A 168 8.36 -20.09 -0.53
C MET A 168 8.80 -21.06 -1.63
N PRO A 169 8.00 -22.10 -1.95
CA PRO A 169 8.33 -23.08 -2.98
C PRO A 169 8.03 -22.53 -4.40
N ILE A 170 8.84 -21.58 -4.86
CA ILE A 170 8.64 -20.94 -6.18
C ILE A 170 9.23 -21.83 -7.28
N SER A 171 8.38 -22.19 -8.25
CA SER A 171 8.75 -22.92 -9.46
C SER A 171 9.49 -22.01 -10.43
N LYS A 172 10.68 -22.44 -10.87
CA LYS A 172 11.48 -21.72 -11.86
C LYS A 172 10.90 -21.81 -13.28
N ASP A 173 10.14 -22.86 -13.58
CA ASP A 173 9.63 -23.11 -14.92
C ASP A 173 8.34 -22.34 -15.21
N SER A 174 7.48 -22.20 -14.19
CA SER A 174 6.16 -21.57 -14.32
C SER A 174 6.07 -20.17 -13.70
N ASN A 175 7.11 -19.71 -12.99
CA ASN A 175 7.09 -18.45 -12.25
C ASN A 175 5.90 -18.34 -11.29
N SER A 176 5.51 -19.48 -10.73
CA SER A 176 4.39 -19.59 -9.81
C SER A 176 4.80 -20.39 -8.59
N PHE A 177 4.00 -20.34 -7.54
CA PHE A 177 4.16 -21.23 -6.39
C PHE A 177 2.82 -21.88 -6.05
N GLU A 178 2.92 -23.05 -5.45
CA GLU A 178 1.82 -23.74 -4.80
C GLU A 178 2.33 -24.27 -3.46
N LEU A 179 1.67 -23.87 -2.38
CA LEU A 179 2.01 -24.22 -1.02
C LEU A 179 0.81 -24.89 -0.36
N SER A 180 0.97 -26.16 -0.01
CA SER A 180 0.00 -26.87 0.83
C SER A 180 0.37 -26.71 2.30
N LEU A 181 -0.56 -26.19 3.11
CA LEU A 181 -0.42 -26.09 4.56
C LEU A 181 -1.39 -27.05 5.25
N GLN A 182 -0.83 -27.86 6.15
CA GLN A 182 -1.56 -28.71 7.08
C GLN A 182 -1.24 -28.25 8.50
N LEU A 183 -2.23 -27.69 9.19
CA LEU A 183 -2.12 -27.14 10.53
C LEU A 183 -2.93 -27.99 11.52
N PRO A 184 -2.43 -28.25 12.73
CA PRO A 184 -3.16 -29.00 13.75
C PRO A 184 -4.52 -28.39 14.10
N LEU A 185 -5.56 -29.23 14.17
CA LEU A 185 -6.94 -28.81 14.45
C LEU A 185 -7.10 -28.20 15.85
N GLU A 186 -6.25 -28.60 16.81
CA GLU A 186 -6.24 -28.07 18.18
C GLU A 186 -5.92 -26.57 18.20
N ILE A 187 -5.10 -26.10 17.26
CA ILE A 187 -4.73 -24.68 17.14
C ILE A 187 -5.92 -23.89 16.58
N MET A 188 -6.70 -24.49 15.68
CA MET A 188 -7.90 -23.86 15.10
C MET A 188 -9.05 -23.70 16.10
N SER A 189 -9.20 -24.65 17.02
CA SER A 189 -10.25 -24.61 18.04
C SER A 189 -9.95 -23.60 19.16
N GLN A 190 -8.68 -23.33 19.41
CA GLN A 190 -8.22 -22.41 20.46
C GLN A 190 -8.08 -20.96 19.97
N ASN A 191 -7.87 -20.74 18.67
CA ASN A 191 -7.55 -19.41 18.14
C ASN A 191 -8.69 -18.77 17.35
N GLU A 192 -8.88 -17.47 17.54
CA GLU A 192 -9.93 -16.70 16.85
C GLU A 192 -9.57 -16.37 15.40
N SER A 193 -8.28 -16.24 15.08
CA SER A 193 -7.78 -16.00 13.73
C SER A 193 -6.37 -16.56 13.53
N LEU A 194 -6.15 -17.27 12.43
CA LEU A 194 -4.80 -17.54 11.93
C LEU A 194 -4.43 -16.53 10.84
N ILE A 195 -3.19 -16.09 10.83
CA ILE A 195 -2.66 -15.11 9.90
C ILE A 195 -1.56 -15.79 9.08
N PHE A 196 -1.73 -15.80 7.76
CA PHE A 196 -0.70 -16.18 6.82
C PHE A 196 -0.03 -14.92 6.29
N SER A 197 1.30 -14.88 6.39
CA SER A 197 2.08 -13.72 5.99
C SER A 197 3.21 -14.16 5.07
N ILE A 198 3.42 -13.41 3.98
CA ILE A 198 4.60 -13.54 3.11
C ILE A 198 5.50 -12.32 3.35
N TYR A 199 6.79 -12.56 3.46
CA TYR A 199 7.84 -11.57 3.68
C TYR A 199 8.89 -11.61 2.59
N THR A 200 9.47 -10.44 2.29
CA THR A 200 10.67 -10.30 1.47
C THR A 200 11.91 -10.77 2.23
N GLU A 201 13.06 -10.81 1.56
CA GLU A 201 14.36 -11.12 2.20
C GLU A 201 14.74 -10.09 3.27
N LYS A 202 14.20 -8.87 3.21
CA LYS A 202 14.42 -7.79 4.18
C LYS A 202 13.45 -7.80 5.36
N ASP A 203 12.68 -8.87 5.54
CA ASP A 203 11.64 -8.98 6.57
C ASP A 203 10.50 -7.94 6.45
N GLU A 204 10.31 -7.39 5.24
CA GLU A 204 9.17 -6.51 4.95
C GLU A 204 7.96 -7.37 4.55
N PRO A 205 6.76 -7.12 5.10
CA PRO A 205 5.57 -7.87 4.73
C PRO A 205 5.18 -7.56 3.29
N ALA A 206 5.14 -8.59 2.44
CA ALA A 206 4.68 -8.51 1.06
C ALA A 206 3.19 -8.86 0.95
N PHE A 207 2.67 -9.73 1.82
CA PHE A 207 1.28 -10.15 1.81
C PHE A 207 0.85 -10.60 3.20
N ILE A 208 -0.37 -10.27 3.61
CA ILE A 208 -0.93 -10.68 4.90
C ILE A 208 -2.42 -10.98 4.68
N GLU A 209 -2.85 -12.20 4.99
CA GLU A 209 -4.25 -12.57 4.93
C GLU A 209 -4.64 -13.46 6.12
N ARG A 210 -5.88 -13.30 6.59
CA ARG A 210 -6.45 -14.19 7.60
C ARG A 210 -6.90 -15.49 6.94
N LEU A 211 -6.45 -16.61 7.47
CA LEU A 211 -6.90 -17.92 7.03
C LEU A 211 -8.31 -18.19 7.53
N LYS A 212 -9.16 -18.72 6.65
CA LYS A 212 -10.54 -19.08 6.97
C LYS A 212 -10.58 -20.26 7.94
N LYS A 213 -11.49 -20.22 8.91
CA LYS A 213 -11.76 -21.36 9.79
C LYS A 213 -12.40 -22.50 9.02
#